data_AF-A0A399YZP0-F1
#
_entry.id   AF-A0A399YZP0-F1
#
_cell.length_a   1.000
_cell.length_b   1.000
_cell.length_c   1.000
_cell.angle_alpha   90.00
_cell.angle_beta   90.00
_cell.angle_gamma   90.00
#
_symmetry.space_group_name_H-M   'P 1'
#
loop_
_entity.id
_entity.type
_entity.pdbx_description
1 polymer ?
#
loop_
_entity_poly.entity_id
_entity_poly.type
_entity_poly.pdbx_seq_one_letter_code
_entity_poly.pdbx_strand_id
1 'polypeptide(L)' 'MPSGIKLGWERFTLISKIVGEVQGRAIITAFYYTILIPFGLISRFLTDPLQRKGEAVWVERHPVGRDINSARNQW' A
#
# COMPACT_ATOMS: atom_id res chain seq x y z
N MET A 1 -38.03 3.24 -29.80
CA MET A 1 -36.60 3.12 -30.16
C MET A 1 -35.80 4.03 -29.25
N PRO A 2 -34.77 3.56 -28.54
CA PRO A 2 -33.90 4.46 -27.78
C PRO A 2 -33.27 5.47 -28.75
N SER A 3 -33.24 6.74 -28.36
CA SER A 3 -32.63 7.81 -29.17
C SER A 3 -31.15 7.49 -29.40
N GLY A 4 -30.62 7.82 -30.59
CA GLY A 4 -29.21 7.56 -30.92
C GLY A 4 -28.21 8.13 -29.89
N ILE A 5 -28.61 9.21 -29.21
CA ILE A 5 -27.88 9.83 -28.10
C ILE A 5 -27.77 8.89 -26.89
N LYS A 6 -28.87 8.22 -26.51
CA LYS A 6 -28.87 7.28 -25.37
C LYS A 6 -27.99 6.07 -25.65
N LEU A 7 -28.05 5.53 -26.87
CA LEU A 7 -27.20 4.41 -27.29
C LEU A 7 -25.72 4.79 -27.32
N GLY A 8 -25.40 5.98 -27.86
CA GLY A 8 -24.03 6.50 -27.86
C GLY A 8 -23.48 6.68 -26.44
N TRP A 9 -24.30 7.20 -25.52
CA TRP A 9 -23.92 7.39 -24.12
C TRP A 9 -23.69 6.06 -23.39
N GLU A 10 -24.55 5.06 -23.59
CA GLU A 10 -24.38 3.73 -23.01
C GLU A 10 -23.07 3.07 -23.47
N ARG A 11 -22.76 3.17 -24.77
CA ARG A 11 -21.51 2.61 -25.34
C ARG A 11 -20.28 3.35 -24.84
N PHE A 12 -20.33 4.68 -24.80
CA PHE A 12 -19.24 5.49 -24.26
C PHE A 12 -18.95 5.16 -22.79
N THR A 13 -20.00 5.00 -21.99
CA THR A 13 -19.88 4.63 -20.57
C THR A 13 -19.26 3.25 -20.37
N LEU A 14 -19.58 2.29 -21.24
CA LEU A 14 -18.96 0.96 -21.20
C LEU A 14 -17.46 1.03 -21.52
N ILE A 15 -17.11 1.78 -22.57
CA ILE A 15 -15.71 1.95 -22.99
C ILE A 15 -14.90 2.67 -21.91
N SER A 16 -15.44 3.74 -21.34
CA SER A 16 -14.74 4.53 -20.33
C SER A 16 -14.46 3.72 -19.05
N LYS A 17 -15.37 2.81 -18.66
CA LYS A 17 -15.13 1.89 -17.54
C LYS A 17 -13.94 0.97 -17.79
N ILE A 18 -13.88 0.35 -18.97
CA ILE A 18 -12.80 -0.58 -19.33
C ILE A 18 -11.47 0.16 -19.40
N VAL A 19 -11.45 1.31 -20.07
CA VAL A 19 -10.24 2.14 -20.21
C VAL A 19 -9.77 2.63 -18.84
N GLY A 20 -10.69 3.09 -17.99
CA GLY A 20 -10.38 3.53 -16.64
C GLY A 20 -9.78 2.42 -15.77
N GLU A 21 -10.31 1.20 -15.86
CA GLU A 21 -9.76 0.06 -15.14
C GLU A 21 -8.34 -0.29 -15.60
N VAL A 22 -8.11 -0.34 -16.92
CA VAL A 22 -6.78 -0.63 -17.48
C VAL A 22 -5.78 0.45 -17.10
N GLN A 23 -6.15 1.73 -17.23
CA GLN A 23 -5.29 2.85 -16.83
C GLN A 23 -4.99 2.83 -15.34
N GLY A 24 -6.01 2.62 -14.50
CA GLY A 24 -5.83 2.55 -13.04
C GLY A 24 -4.89 1.42 -12.63
N ARG A 25 -5.08 0.22 -13.20
CA ARG A 25 -4.19 -0.94 -12.97
C ARG A 25 -2.78 -0.66 -13.47
N ALA A 26 -2.61 -0.05 -14.63
CA ALA A 26 -1.30 0.29 -15.19
C ALA A 26 -0.55 1.29 -14.30
N ILE A 27 -1.22 2.36 -13.85
CA ILE A 27 -0.65 3.37 -12.96
C ILE A 27 -0.24 2.76 -11.62
N ILE A 28 -1.13 1.99 -10.99
CA ILE A 28 -0.82 1.31 -9.72
C ILE A 28 0.34 0.34 -9.91
N THR A 29 0.33 -0.48 -10.96
CA THR A 29 1.41 -1.42 -11.23
C THR A 29 2.75 -0.67 -11.39
N ALA A 30 2.77 0.38 -12.21
CA ALA A 30 3.96 1.20 -12.38
C ALA A 30 4.45 1.76 -11.04
N PHE A 31 3.57 2.38 -10.25
CA PHE A 31 3.92 2.92 -8.92
C PHE A 31 4.55 1.87 -8.00
N TYR A 32 3.93 0.68 -7.90
CA TYR A 32 4.44 -0.37 -7.02
C TYR A 32 5.82 -0.86 -7.46
N TYR A 33 6.04 -1.02 -8.76
CA TYR A 33 7.31 -1.54 -9.28
C TYR A 33 8.43 -0.51 -9.35
N THR A 34 8.12 0.77 -9.59
CA THR A 34 9.15 1.81 -9.76
C THR A 34 9.44 2.58 -8.48
N ILE A 35 8.48 2.69 -7.56
CA ILE A 35 8.64 3.46 -6.32
C ILE A 35 8.66 2.53 -5.12
N LEU A 36 7.59 1.76 -4.90
CA LEU A 36 7.40 1.04 -3.64
C LEU A 36 8.40 -0.11 -3.45
N ILE A 37 8.60 -0.95 -4.46
CA ILE A 37 9.55 -2.07 -4.41
C ILE A 37 10.99 -1.55 -4.22
N PRO A 38 11.52 -0.63 -5.05
CA PRO A 38 12.86 -0.12 -4.86
C PRO A 38 13.05 0.52 -3.48
N PHE A 39 12.09 1.32 -3.01
CA PHE A 39 12.14 1.89 -1.66
C PHE A 39 12.22 0.82 -0.58
N GLY A 40 11.37 -0.21 -0.64
CA GLY A 40 11.36 -1.31 0.33
C GLY A 40 12.65 -2.11 0.32
N LEU A 41 13.22 -2.38 -0.86
CA LEU A 41 14.51 -3.05 -0.99
C LEU A 41 15.65 -2.20 -0.43
N ILE A 42 15.73 -0.92 -0.83
CA ILE A 42 16.72 0.04 -0.34
C ILE A 42 16.68 0.11 1.19
N SER A 43 15.49 0.32 1.76
CA SER A 43 15.28 0.32 3.21
C SER A 43 15.77 -0.97 3.84
N ARG A 44 15.36 -2.13 3.33
CA ARG A 44 15.74 -3.44 3.89
C ARG A 44 17.25 -3.70 3.85
N PHE A 45 17.95 -3.29 2.79
CA PHE A 45 19.37 -3.58 2.63
C PHE A 45 20.27 -2.56 3.34
N LEU A 46 19.89 -1.27 3.30
CA LEU A 46 20.69 -0.19 3.88
C LEU A 46 20.41 0.01 5.38
N THR A 47 19.22 -0.30 5.86
CA THR A 47 18.89 -0.21 7.30
C THR A 47 19.02 -1.57 7.97
N ASP A 48 19.14 -1.58 9.29
CA ASP A 48 19.04 -2.79 10.11
C ASP A 48 17.80 -2.71 11.01
N PRO A 49 16.59 -2.82 10.43
CA PRO A 49 15.34 -2.60 11.16
C PRO A 49 15.09 -3.68 12.23
N LEU A 50 15.80 -4.81 12.12
CA LEU A 50 15.71 -5.93 13.05
C LEU A 50 16.94 -6.02 13.98
N GLN A 51 17.83 -5.02 13.95
CA GLN A 51 19.04 -4.96 14.78
C GLN A 51 19.86 -6.27 14.75
N ARG A 52 19.97 -6.91 13.58
CA ARG A 52 20.65 -8.21 13.42
C ARG A 52 22.16 -8.09 13.26
N LYS A 53 22.66 -6.92 12.87
CA LYS A 53 24.08 -6.64 12.63
C LYS A 53 24.80 -6.24 13.93
N GLY A 54 24.08 -5.93 15.00
CA GLY A 54 24.63 -5.60 16.31
C GLY A 54 24.89 -6.82 17.19
N GLU A 55 25.41 -6.58 18.40
CA GLU A 55 25.54 -7.63 19.41
C GLU A 55 24.16 -8.14 19.85
N ALA A 56 24.05 -9.46 20.05
CA ALA A 56 22.85 -10.07 20.59
C ALA A 56 22.72 -9.71 22.08
N VAL A 57 21.98 -8.64 22.36
CA VAL A 57 21.74 -8.12 23.71
C VAL A 57 20.28 -8.27 24.09
N TRP A 58 20.02 -8.53 25.37
CA TRP A 58 18.67 -8.42 25.92
C TRP A 58 18.28 -6.95 25.93
N VAL A 59 17.34 -6.57 25.07
CA VAL A 59 16.82 -5.21 25.03
C VAL A 59 15.88 -5.00 26.22
N GLU A 60 16.25 -4.08 27.11
CA GLU A 60 15.40 -3.67 28.21
C GLU A 60 14.16 -2.96 27.64
N ARG A 61 12.98 -3.56 27.84
CA ARG A 61 11.70 -2.94 27.47
C ARG A 61 11.10 -2.28 28.70
N HIS A 62 10.86 -0.97 28.63
CA HIS A 62 10.19 -0.27 29.71
C HIS A 62 8.79 -0.85 29.96
N PRO A 63 8.40 -1.05 31.23
CA PRO A 63 7.06 -1.53 31.55
C PRO A 63 6.02 -0.55 31.04
N VAL A 64 5.13 -1.07 30.19
CA VAL A 64 3.94 -0.34 29.75
C VAL A 64 2.99 -0.20 30.94
N GLY A 65 2.25 0.91 31.03
CA GLY A 65 1.35 1.21 32.15
C GLY A 65 0.39 0.05 32.46
N ARG A 66 0.04 -0.12 33.74
CA ARG A 66 -0.85 -1.19 34.22
C ARG A 66 -2.34 -0.94 33.97
N ASP A 67 -2.67 0.12 33.24
CA ASP A 67 -4.06 0.47 32.94
C ASP A 67 -4.54 -0.16 31.62
N ILE A 68 -5.86 -0.28 31.51
CA ILE A 68 -6.51 -0.92 30.38
C ILE A 68 -6.26 -0.19 29.04
N ASN A 69 -5.97 1.12 29.07
CA ASN A 69 -5.68 1.89 27.87
C ASN A 69 -4.24 1.66 27.41
N SER A 70 -3.30 1.58 28.34
CA SER A 70 -1.91 1.22 28.05
C SER A 70 -1.77 -0.18 27.45
N ALA A 71 -2.61 -1.14 27.89
CA ALA A 71 -2.66 -2.48 27.29
C ALA A 71 -3.05 -2.47 25.79
N ARG A 72 -3.85 -1.49 25.36
CA ARG A 72 -4.30 -1.36 23.96
C ARG A 72 -3.16 -1.02 22.99
N ASN A 73 -2.11 -0.39 23.48
CA ASN A 73 -0.98 0.10 22.67
C ASN A 73 0.21 -0.88 22.66
N GLN A 74 0.04 -2.12 23.12
CA GLN A 74 1.11 -3.13 23.21
C GLN A 74 1.29 -3.96 21.92
N TRP A 75 0.53 -3.67 20.86
CA TRP A 75 0.54 -4.35 19.57
C TRP A 75 0.74 -3.37 18.41
#